data_AF-A0A250G2G4-F1
#
_entry.id   AF-A0A250G2G4-F1
#
_cell.length_a   1.000
_cell.length_b   1.000
_cell.length_c   1.000
_cell.angle_alpha   90.00
_cell.angle_beta   90.00
_cell.angle_gamma   90.00
#
_symmetry.space_group_name_H-M   'P 1'
#
loop_
_entity.id
_entity.type
_entity.pdbx_description
1 polymer ?
#
loop_
_entity_poly.entity_id
_entity_poly.type
_entity_poly.pdbx_seq_one_letter_code
_entity_poly.pdbx_strand_id
1 'polypeptide(L)'
;MAKSFAEKLVQLQLLIDGLKQFKDNLPAGVTEESIVKLEKFKAELESLNSQKESAKAEAKQLTNLINKKTKEMEVSYNDIRKRVKIDIDIVVWKKFGINDKK
;
A
#
# COMPACT_ATOMS: atom_id res chain seq x y z
N MET A 1 -16.91 3.23 19.29
CA MET A 1 -15.84 2.83 18.35
C MET A 1 -16.45 2.48 17.01
N ALA A 2 -15.85 2.90 15.90
CA ALA A 2 -16.33 2.53 14.57
C ALA A 2 -15.97 1.06 14.28
N LYS A 3 -16.89 0.30 13.69
CA LYS A 3 -16.67 -1.10 13.30
C LYS A 3 -15.53 -1.18 12.27
N SER A 4 -14.64 -2.14 12.45
CA SER A 4 -13.60 -2.47 11.48
C SER A 4 -14.19 -2.96 10.16
N PHE A 5 -13.37 -2.97 9.10
CA PHE A 5 -13.81 -3.42 7.78
C PHE A 5 -14.26 -4.89 7.79
N ALA A 6 -13.53 -5.76 8.50
CA ALA A 6 -13.89 -7.17 8.64
C ALA A 6 -15.25 -7.34 9.35
N GLU A 7 -15.48 -6.60 10.43
CA GLU A 7 -16.77 -6.64 11.15
C GLU A 7 -17.93 -6.16 10.27
N LYS A 8 -17.71 -5.18 9.38
CA LYS A 8 -18.73 -4.73 8.42
C LYS A 8 -19.05 -5.79 7.38
N LEU A 9 -18.05 -6.51 6.85
CA LEU A 9 -18.27 -7.61 5.90
C LEU A 9 -19.01 -8.78 6.55
N VAL A 10 -18.66 -9.13 7.79
CA VAL A 10 -19.35 -10.19 8.55
C VAL A 10 -20.82 -9.81 8.78
N GLN A 11 -21.10 -8.57 9.16
CA GLN A 11 -22.49 -8.12 9.34
C GLN A 11 -23.28 -8.09 8.03
N LEU A 12 -22.64 -7.67 6.93
CA LEU A 12 -23.24 -7.71 5.61
C LEU A 12 -23.58 -9.15 5.20
N GLN A 13 -22.67 -10.10 5.46
CA GLN A 13 -22.90 -11.52 5.21
C GLN A 13 -24.09 -12.05 6.02
N LEU A 14 -24.13 -11.78 7.33
CA LEU A 14 -25.24 -12.19 8.20
C LEU A 14 -26.58 -11.62 7.73
N LEU A 15 -26.61 -10.37 7.26
CA LEU A 15 -27.80 -9.76 6.71
C LEU A 15 -28.26 -10.46 5.43
N ILE A 16 -27.35 -10.71 4.48
CA ILE A 16 -27.66 -11.42 3.24
C ILE A 16 -28.18 -12.83 3.53
N ASP A 17 -27.52 -13.55 4.44
CA ASP A 17 -27.91 -14.91 4.82
C ASP A 17 -29.29 -14.94 5.49
N GLY A 18 -29.55 -13.99 6.39
CA GLY A 18 -30.88 -13.81 6.98
C GLY A 18 -31.95 -13.56 5.92
N LEU A 19 -31.72 -12.60 5.01
CA LEU A 19 -32.67 -12.30 3.94
C LEU A 19 -32.92 -13.48 3.00
N LYS A 20 -31.89 -14.30 2.74
CA LYS A 20 -32.03 -15.53 1.93
C LYS A 20 -32.80 -16.64 2.63
N GLN A 21 -32.80 -16.69 3.96
CA GLN A 21 -33.60 -17.66 4.72
C GLN A 21 -35.07 -17.26 4.78
N PHE A 22 -35.39 -15.96 4.70
CA PHE A 22 -36.75 -15.43 4.72
C PHE A 22 -37.28 -15.03 3.33
N LYS A 23 -36.87 -15.73 2.26
CA LYS A 23 -37.25 -15.38 0.87
C LYS A 23 -38.77 -15.28 0.64
N ASP A 24 -39.55 -16.15 1.27
CA ASP A 24 -41.01 -16.16 1.14
C ASP A 24 -41.72 -15.09 2.00
N ASN A 25 -40.98 -14.41 2.88
CA ASN A 25 -41.50 -13.39 3.80
C ASN A 25 -40.49 -12.25 3.97
N LEU A 26 -40.05 -11.68 2.85
CA LEU A 26 -39.12 -10.55 2.87
C LEU A 26 -39.76 -9.31 3.51
N PRO A 27 -39.01 -8.52 4.28
CA PRO A 27 -39.50 -7.26 4.81
C PRO A 27 -39.99 -6.33 3.71
N ALA A 28 -41.02 -5.52 4.00
CA ALA A 28 -41.58 -4.58 3.04
C ALA A 28 -40.49 -3.65 2.47
N GLY A 29 -40.41 -3.58 1.14
CA GLY A 29 -39.41 -2.79 0.42
C GLY A 29 -38.08 -3.50 0.16
N VAL A 30 -37.89 -4.74 0.64
CA VAL A 30 -36.73 -5.56 0.29
C VAL A 30 -37.10 -6.52 -0.84
N THR A 31 -36.39 -6.42 -1.95
CA THR A 31 -36.56 -7.29 -3.13
C THR A 31 -35.40 -8.27 -3.25
N GLU A 32 -35.57 -9.35 -4.01
CA GLU A 32 -34.47 -10.24 -4.36
C GLU A 32 -33.33 -9.49 -5.08
N GLU A 33 -33.66 -8.51 -5.93
CA GLU A 33 -32.66 -7.63 -6.57
C GLU A 33 -31.81 -6.88 -5.54
N SER A 34 -32.41 -6.47 -4.42
CA SER A 34 -31.68 -5.81 -3.32
C SER A 34 -30.67 -6.77 -2.68
N ILE A 35 -31.04 -8.04 -2.51
CA ILE A 35 -30.16 -9.07 -1.97
C ILE A 35 -28.99 -9.32 -2.93
N VAL A 36 -29.28 -9.51 -4.22
CA VAL A 36 -28.26 -9.70 -5.27
C VAL A 36 -27.29 -8.51 -5.33
N LYS A 37 -27.80 -7.29 -5.17
CA LYS A 37 -26.98 -6.08 -5.12
C LYS A 37 -26.05 -6.07 -3.90
N LEU A 38 -26.52 -6.48 -2.74
CA LEU A 38 -25.69 -6.60 -1.53
C LEU A 38 -24.61 -7.67 -1.69
N GLU A 39 -24.91 -8.80 -2.32
CA GLU A 39 -23.92 -9.84 -2.64
C GLU A 39 -22.84 -9.33 -3.58
N LYS A 40 -23.23 -8.60 -4.63
CA LYS A 40 -22.30 -7.99 -5.56
C LYS A 40 -21.37 -7.01 -4.85
N PHE A 41 -21.94 -6.13 -4.01
CA PHE A 41 -21.13 -5.22 -3.20
C PHE A 41 -20.17 -5.95 -2.27
N LYS A 42 -20.62 -7.04 -1.63
CA LYS A 42 -19.75 -7.83 -0.77
C LYS A 42 -18.55 -8.39 -1.55
N ALA A 43 -18.80 -9.02 -2.69
CA ALA A 43 -17.76 -9.61 -3.54
C ALA A 43 -16.77 -8.55 -4.06
N GLU A 44 -17.27 -7.39 -4.48
CA GLU A 44 -16.44 -6.25 -4.90
C GLU A 44 -15.56 -5.75 -3.75
N LEU A 45 -16.12 -5.61 -2.54
CA LEU A 45 -15.37 -5.17 -1.37
C LEU A 45 -14.28 -6.18 -0.96
N GLU A 46 -14.57 -7.48 -1.01
CA GLU A 46 -13.58 -8.54 -0.73
C GLU A 46 -12.44 -8.50 -1.76
N SER A 47 -12.77 -8.35 -3.05
CA SER A 47 -11.78 -8.21 -4.13
C SER A 47 -10.91 -6.97 -3.94
N LEU A 48 -11.51 -5.81 -3.69
CA LEU A 48 -10.79 -4.56 -3.46
C LEU A 48 -9.88 -4.64 -2.23
N ASN A 49 -10.32 -5.30 -1.17
CA ASN A 49 -9.49 -5.49 0.03
C ASN A 49 -8.29 -6.40 -0.24
N SER A 50 -8.47 -7.47 -1.03
CA SER A 50 -7.36 -8.33 -1.45
C SER A 50 -6.34 -7.56 -2.30
N GLN A 51 -6.81 -6.78 -3.29
CA GLN A 51 -5.94 -5.94 -4.13
C GLN A 51 -5.16 -4.92 -3.29
N LYS A 52 -5.82 -4.29 -2.30
CA LYS A 52 -5.18 -3.36 -1.37
C LYS A 52 -4.05 -4.02 -0.58
N GLU A 53 -4.27 -5.22 -0.03
CA GLU A 53 -3.23 -5.89 0.75
C GLU A 53 -2.06 -6.36 -0.13
N SER A 54 -2.31 -6.79 -1.36
CA SER A 54 -1.25 -7.06 -2.34
C SER A 54 -0.43 -5.80 -2.66
N ALA A 55 -1.09 -4.68 -2.97
CA ALA A 55 -0.41 -3.42 -3.26
C ALA A 55 0.43 -2.92 -2.05
N LYS A 56 -0.05 -3.14 -0.82
CA LYS A 56 0.69 -2.83 0.40
C LYS A 56 1.95 -3.70 0.55
N ALA A 57 1.87 -4.98 0.19
CA ALA A 57 3.03 -5.87 0.19
C ALA A 57 4.07 -5.42 -0.85
N GLU A 58 3.65 -5.10 -2.06
CA GLU A 58 4.51 -4.58 -3.13
C GLU A 58 5.18 -3.26 -2.74
N ALA A 59 4.42 -2.32 -2.19
CA ALA A 59 4.95 -1.04 -1.70
C ALA A 59 6.04 -1.24 -0.63
N LYS A 60 5.84 -2.21 0.29
CA LYS A 60 6.85 -2.56 1.30
C LYS A 60 8.11 -3.14 0.66
N GLN A 61 7.97 -4.01 -0.34
CA GLN A 61 9.11 -4.57 -1.07
C GLN A 61 9.90 -3.49 -1.82
N LEU A 62 9.22 -2.61 -2.56
CA LEU A 62 9.85 -1.50 -3.27
C LEU A 62 10.56 -0.54 -2.31
N THR A 63 9.95 -0.22 -1.17
CA THR A 63 10.57 0.61 -0.13
C THR A 63 11.87 -0.01 0.38
N ASN A 64 11.88 -1.32 0.64
CA ASN A 64 13.09 -2.03 1.07
C ASN A 64 14.19 -2.00 0.00
N LEU A 65 13.81 -2.16 -1.29
CA LEU A 65 14.75 -2.12 -2.40
C LEU A 65 15.36 -0.72 -2.57
N ILE A 66 14.53 0.33 -2.50
CA ILE A 66 14.98 1.73 -2.54
C ILE A 66 15.95 1.98 -1.41
N ASN A 67 15.60 1.62 -0.17
CA ASN A 67 16.48 1.82 0.99
C ASN A 67 17.82 1.10 0.82
N LYS A 68 17.82 -0.12 0.28
CA LYS A 68 19.05 -0.86 -0.01
C LYS A 68 19.90 -0.13 -1.05
N LYS A 69 19.29 0.28 -2.16
CA LYS A 69 19.99 0.97 -3.26
C LYS A 69 20.52 2.33 -2.85
N THR A 70 19.79 3.07 -2.02
CA THR A 70 20.25 4.34 -1.45
C THR A 70 21.51 4.15 -0.61
N LYS A 71 21.54 3.13 0.27
CA LYS A 71 22.74 2.84 1.06
C LYS A 71 23.94 2.45 0.20
N GLU A 72 23.73 1.59 -0.80
CA GLU A 72 24.79 1.20 -1.75
C GLU A 72 25.36 2.42 -2.50
N MET A 73 24.46 3.29 -2.98
CA MET A 73 24.84 4.55 -3.62
C MET A 73 25.61 5.46 -2.67
N GLU A 74 25.15 5.65 -1.43
CA GLU A 74 25.81 6.52 -0.45
C GLU A 74 27.23 6.06 -0.12
N VAL A 75 27.44 4.75 0.03
CA VAL A 75 28.78 4.18 0.23
C VAL A 75 29.68 4.49 -0.96
N SER A 76 29.24 4.14 -2.17
CA SER A 76 30.01 4.38 -3.39
C SER A 76 30.30 5.86 -3.63
N TYR A 77 29.30 6.72 -3.43
CA TYR A 77 29.43 8.17 -3.51
C TYR A 77 30.48 8.68 -2.53
N ASN A 78 30.43 8.26 -1.27
CA ASN A 78 31.38 8.71 -0.25
C ASN A 78 32.81 8.25 -0.55
N ASP A 79 32.99 7.03 -1.05
CA ASP A 79 34.33 6.52 -1.38
C ASP A 79 34.93 7.25 -2.57
N ILE A 80 34.15 7.46 -3.64
CA ILE A 80 34.57 8.26 -4.80
C ILE A 80 34.87 9.70 -4.37
N ARG A 81 33.99 10.30 -3.55
CA ARG A 81 34.17 11.66 -3.03
C ARG A 81 35.47 11.78 -2.21
N LYS A 82 35.78 10.81 -1.35
CA LYS A 82 37.05 10.77 -0.61
C LYS A 82 38.24 10.68 -1.55
N ARG A 83 38.17 9.83 -2.57
CA ARG A 83 39.24 9.68 -3.56
C ARG A 83 39.52 10.98 -4.31
N VAL A 84 38.48 11.67 -4.76
CA VAL A 84 38.61 13.00 -5.40
C VAL A 84 39.32 13.98 -4.47
N LYS A 85 39.00 13.99 -3.18
CA LYS A 85 39.67 14.86 -2.22
C LYS A 85 41.15 14.55 -1.99
N ILE A 86 41.55 13.28 -2.17
CA ILE A 86 42.95 12.86 -2.00
C ILE A 86 43.76 13.21 -3.24
N ASP A 87 43.22 12.94 -4.43
CA ASP A 87 43.99 13.00 -5.68
C ASP A 87 43.91 14.37 -6.38
N ILE A 88 42.92 15.21 -6.06
CA ILE A 88 42.64 16.46 -6.78
C ILE A 88 42.79 17.66 -5.85
N ASP A 89 43.37 18.74 -6.37
CA ASP A 89 43.49 20.02 -5.65
C ASP A 89 42.12 20.59 -5.24
N ILE A 90 42.05 21.13 -4.02
CA ILE A 90 40.85 21.71 -3.40
C ILE A 90 40.21 22.82 -4.25
N VAL A 91 40.99 23.55 -5.04
CA VAL A 91 40.47 24.60 -5.93
C VAL A 91 39.51 24.03 -6.99
N VAL A 92 39.67 22.75 -7.35
CA VAL A 92 38.89 22.08 -8.40
C VAL A 92 37.69 21.30 -7.84
N TRP A 93 37.61 21.08 -6.52
CA TRP A 93 36.56 20.26 -5.88
C TRP A 93 35.14 20.72 -6.18
N LYS A 94 34.91 22.03 -6.35
CA LYS A 94 33.60 22.57 -6.73
C LYS A 94 33.07 21.98 -8.04
N LYS A 95 33.94 21.61 -8.99
CA LYS A 95 33.54 20.97 -10.25
C LYS A 95 32.96 19.57 -10.05
N PHE A 96 33.27 18.93 -8.93
CA PHE A 96 32.74 17.63 -8.53
C PHE A 96 31.55 17.76 -7.54
N GLY A 97 31.01 18.97 -7.35
CA GLY A 97 29.93 19.23 -6.40
C GLY A 97 30.37 19.18 -4.93
N ILE A 98 31.68 19.19 -4.65
CA ILE A 98 32.21 19.15 -3.29
C ILE A 98 32.43 20.59 -2.81
N ASN A 99 31.56 21.06 -1.92
CA ASN A 99 31.58 22.42 -1.35
C ASN A 99 32.05 22.43 0.12
N ASP A 100 33.01 21.59 0.46
CA ASP A 100 33.56 21.57 1.82
C ASP A 100 34.51 22.77 2.02
N LYS A 101 34.34 23.45 3.16
CA LYS A 101 35.32 24.41 3.64
C LYS A 101 36.37 23.64 4.45
N LYS A 102 37.64 23.97 4.25
CA LYS A 102 38.74 23.42 5.04
C LYS A 102 38.62 23.86 6.49
#